data_AF-A0A673JC82-F1
#
_entry.id   AF-A0A673JC82-F1
#
_cell.length_a   1.000
_cell.length_b   1.000
_cell.length_c   1.000
_cell.angle_alpha   90.00
_cell.angle_beta   90.00
_cell.angle_gamma   90.00
#
_symmetry.space_group_name_H-M   'P 1'
#
loop_
_entity.id
_entity.type
_entity.pdbx_description
1 polymer ?
#
loop_
_entity_poly.entity_id
_entity_poly.type
_entity_poly.pdbx_seq_one_letter_code
_entity_poly.pdbx_strand_id
1 'polypeptide(L)'
;SISANLKQAMAESQEFADLWERNLIMYIHTHTILIFILVFSMLDSYVFQQYLPGSFDLNIFSNVLTEQPQPSTSPPTASVPVATDYPGEHGFKLGFPQSGTAKSVTCTYSADLNKLFCQLAKTCPVQMVVDVAPPQGSVIRATAIYKKSEHVAEVVRRCPHHERTPDGDALAPPAHLIRMEGNSRAVYREDDITYRHSVVVPYEAPQLGAEWTTVLYNFMCNSSCMGGMNRRPILTIITLETHEGQLLGRRSFEVRVCACPGRDRKTEESNFRKDQETKTLGKTPSTTKRSMTKESSSSTPRPEGRRKAKLSASSDEEIYTLQVRGKERYEMLKKINDSLELSDVVPPSDMDRYRQKLFTKGKKEKDGQTPEPKRSKKLMVKDEKSDSD
;
A
#
# COMPACT_ATOMS: atom_id res chain seq x y z
N SER A 1 -50.80 28.95 -8.16
CA SER A 1 -49.49 28.28 -8.15
C SER A 1 -48.27 29.18 -8.41
N ILE A 2 -48.37 30.34 -9.05
CA ILE A 2 -47.18 31.18 -9.35
C ILE A 2 -46.67 31.95 -8.10
N SER A 3 -47.56 32.34 -7.18
CA SER A 3 -47.21 33.06 -5.94
C SER A 3 -46.45 32.22 -4.90
N ALA A 4 -46.65 30.89 -4.89
CA ALA A 4 -45.96 29.98 -3.96
C ALA A 4 -44.49 29.72 -4.38
N ASN A 5 -44.24 29.58 -5.69
CA ASN A 5 -42.90 29.37 -6.22
C ASN A 5 -42.01 30.62 -6.09
N LEU A 6 -42.59 31.82 -6.15
CA LEU A 6 -41.84 33.07 -5.99
C LEU A 6 -41.38 33.27 -4.53
N LYS A 7 -42.20 32.87 -3.56
CA LYS A 7 -41.85 32.93 -2.13
C LYS A 7 -40.77 31.91 -1.76
N GLN A 8 -40.77 30.74 -2.38
CA GLN A 8 -39.75 29.72 -2.15
C GLN A 8 -38.40 30.10 -2.77
N ALA A 9 -38.39 30.68 -3.98
CA ALA A 9 -37.17 31.19 -4.61
C ALA A 9 -36.56 32.40 -3.85
N MET A 10 -37.40 33.27 -3.26
CA MET A 10 -36.92 34.37 -2.42
C MET A 10 -36.35 33.89 -1.08
N ALA A 11 -36.90 32.80 -0.50
CA ALA A 11 -36.38 32.22 0.74
C ALA A 11 -35.01 31.53 0.54
N GLU A 12 -34.83 30.80 -0.57
CA GLU A 12 -33.56 30.14 -0.91
C GLU A 12 -32.45 31.14 -1.25
N SER A 13 -32.81 32.29 -1.85
CA SER A 13 -31.86 33.39 -2.10
C SER A 13 -31.42 34.11 -0.81
N GLN A 14 -32.30 34.17 0.19
CA GLN A 14 -32.00 34.79 1.49
C GLN A 14 -31.07 33.89 2.32
N GLU A 15 -31.29 32.56 2.32
CA GLU A 15 -30.40 31.60 2.99
C GLU A 15 -28.99 31.58 2.39
N PHE A 16 -28.86 31.74 1.06
CA PHE A 16 -27.55 31.80 0.41
C PHE A 16 -26.77 33.08 0.76
N ALA A 17 -27.47 34.22 0.87
CA ALA A 17 -26.86 35.49 1.28
C ALA A 17 -26.34 35.44 2.72
N ASP A 18 -27.11 34.86 3.65
CA ASP A 18 -26.70 34.68 5.05
C ASP A 18 -25.52 33.70 5.21
N LEU A 19 -25.46 32.64 4.38
CA LEU A 19 -24.32 31.71 4.32
C LEU A 19 -23.06 32.35 3.72
N TRP A 20 -23.22 33.31 2.81
CA TRP A 20 -22.12 34.08 2.22
C TRP A 20 -21.54 35.09 3.22
N GLU A 21 -22.38 35.84 3.94
CA GLU A 21 -21.90 36.78 4.97
C GLU A 21 -21.20 36.07 6.13
N ARG A 22 -21.69 34.90 6.56
CA ARG A 22 -21.01 34.09 7.60
C ARG A 22 -19.63 33.61 7.18
N ASN A 23 -19.42 33.26 5.91
CA ASN A 23 -18.09 32.90 5.39
C ASN A 23 -17.17 34.11 5.26
N LEU A 24 -17.70 35.29 4.93
CA LEU A 24 -16.92 36.53 4.83
C LEU A 24 -16.41 36.99 6.22
N ILE A 25 -17.24 36.88 7.25
CA ILE A 25 -16.88 37.20 8.65
C ILE A 25 -15.82 36.21 9.19
N MET A 26 -15.87 34.94 8.79
CA MET A 26 -14.84 33.95 9.15
C MET A 26 -13.50 34.19 8.44
N TYR A 27 -13.51 34.72 7.22
CA TYR A 27 -12.29 35.08 6.47
C TYR A 27 -11.59 36.33 7.04
N ILE A 28 -12.35 37.28 7.58
CA ILE A 28 -11.79 38.49 8.23
C ILE A 28 -11.18 38.15 9.59
N HIS A 29 -11.75 37.18 10.32
CA HIS A 29 -11.25 36.75 11.64
C HIS A 29 -9.95 35.91 11.56
N THR A 30 -9.71 35.18 10.48
CA THR A 30 -8.46 34.41 10.29
C THR A 30 -7.27 35.30 9.91
N HIS A 31 -7.49 36.35 9.12
CA HIS A 31 -6.43 37.33 8.78
C HIS A 31 -6.05 38.24 9.95
N THR A 32 -7.00 38.59 10.82
CA THR A 32 -6.69 39.37 12.04
C THR A 32 -5.92 38.56 13.08
N ILE A 33 -6.19 37.26 13.21
CA ILE A 33 -5.40 36.34 14.08
C ILE A 33 -3.97 36.17 13.55
N LEU A 34 -3.77 36.05 12.23
CA LEU A 34 -2.44 35.89 11.63
C LEU A 34 -1.56 37.14 11.83
N ILE A 35 -2.16 38.33 11.72
CA ILE A 35 -1.47 39.62 11.98
C ILE A 35 -1.14 39.76 13.46
N PHE A 36 -2.03 39.34 14.37
CA PHE A 36 -1.76 39.38 15.82
C PHE A 36 -0.62 38.44 16.22
N ILE A 37 -0.52 37.25 15.62
CA ILE A 37 0.57 36.29 15.87
C ILE A 37 1.92 36.81 15.35
N LEU A 38 1.94 37.49 14.19
CA LEU A 38 3.15 38.10 13.63
C LEU A 38 3.64 39.32 14.43
N VAL A 39 2.72 40.12 14.98
CA VAL A 39 3.07 41.26 15.84
C VAL A 39 3.53 40.79 17.22
N PHE A 40 2.92 39.74 17.77
CA PHE A 40 3.33 39.15 19.06
C PHE A 40 4.69 38.48 18.98
N SER A 41 5.02 37.80 17.88
CA SER A 41 6.36 37.20 17.68
C SER A 41 7.47 38.22 17.42
N MET A 42 7.14 39.37 16.80
CA MET A 42 8.06 40.50 16.67
C MET A 42 8.31 41.23 18.00
N LEU A 43 7.31 41.33 18.88
CA LEU A 43 7.46 41.92 20.21
C LEU A 43 8.21 41.01 21.19
N ASP A 44 8.02 39.69 21.12
CA ASP A 44 8.73 38.72 21.98
C ASP A 44 10.24 38.69 21.66
N SER A 45 10.60 38.90 20.38
CA SER A 45 12.00 39.04 19.95
C SER A 45 12.64 40.36 20.42
N TYR A 46 11.85 41.39 20.74
CA TYR A 46 12.34 42.67 21.25
C TYR A 46 12.48 42.69 22.78
N VAL A 47 11.67 41.90 23.51
CA VAL A 47 11.69 41.84 24.99
C VAL A 47 12.80 40.93 25.54
N PHE A 48 13.24 39.91 24.78
CA PHE A 48 14.35 39.03 25.22
C PHE A 48 15.73 39.73 25.23
N GLN A 49 15.83 40.94 24.67
CA GLN A 49 17.08 41.70 24.60
C GLN A 49 17.36 42.58 25.84
N GLN A 50 16.50 42.55 26.87
CA GLN A 50 16.65 43.41 28.07
C GLN A 50 16.97 42.68 29.38
N TYR A 51 17.24 41.37 29.37
CA TYR A 51 17.59 40.61 30.58
C TYR A 51 18.85 39.76 30.42
N LEU A 52 20.02 40.40 30.28
CA LEU A 52 21.30 39.77 30.66
C LEU A 52 22.18 40.74 31.46
N PRO A 53 22.64 40.37 32.68
CA PRO A 53 23.55 41.16 33.48
C PRO A 53 24.96 41.25 32.85
N GLY A 54 25.58 42.43 32.98
CA GLY A 54 26.74 42.88 32.22
C GLY A 54 28.11 42.32 32.65
N SER A 55 28.39 41.06 32.32
CA SER A 55 29.77 40.53 32.36
C SER A 55 29.99 39.28 31.48
N PHE A 56 29.63 39.33 30.20
CA PHE A 56 30.07 38.32 29.23
C PHE A 56 30.77 38.98 28.04
N ASP A 57 32.04 38.62 27.85
CA ASP A 57 32.92 39.13 26.81
C ASP A 57 32.61 38.46 25.46
N LEU A 58 32.34 39.27 24.44
CA LEU A 58 31.96 38.86 23.09
C LEU A 58 33.15 38.42 22.22
N ASN A 59 34.40 38.53 22.70
CA ASN A 59 35.59 38.21 21.89
C ASN A 59 36.06 36.75 21.96
N ILE A 60 35.42 35.87 22.74
CA ILE A 60 35.75 34.43 22.76
C ILE A 60 35.33 33.73 21.44
N PHE A 61 34.30 34.22 20.77
CA PHE A 61 33.78 33.58 19.54
C PHE A 61 34.41 34.12 18.24
N SER A 62 35.26 35.14 18.30
CA SER A 62 35.90 35.70 17.10
C SER A 62 36.95 34.76 16.47
N ASN A 63 37.43 33.75 17.20
CA ASN A 63 38.41 32.78 16.69
C ASN A 63 37.82 31.39 16.36
N VAL A 64 36.49 31.22 16.42
CA VAL A 64 35.83 29.94 16.08
C VAL A 64 35.09 30.01 14.74
N LEU A 65 34.89 31.20 14.16
CA LEU A 65 34.34 31.37 12.80
C LEU A 65 35.44 31.36 11.72
N THR A 66 36.26 30.31 11.69
CA THR A 66 37.02 29.94 10.48
C THR A 66 37.07 28.44 10.24
N GLU A 67 36.01 27.70 10.62
CA GLU A 67 35.76 26.39 10.02
C GLU A 67 34.63 26.52 8.99
N GLN A 68 35.07 26.61 7.74
CA GLN A 68 34.27 26.34 6.56
C GLN A 68 33.50 25.03 6.78
N PRO A 69 32.18 24.94 6.47
CA PRO A 69 31.50 23.65 6.49
C PRO A 69 32.22 22.76 5.47
N GLN A 70 32.92 21.73 5.94
CA GLN A 70 33.33 20.65 5.05
C GLN A 70 32.05 20.14 4.37
N PRO A 71 32.05 19.95 3.04
CA PRO A 71 30.95 19.28 2.38
C PRO A 71 30.80 17.91 3.02
N SER A 72 29.70 17.68 3.72
CA SER A 72 29.29 16.35 4.16
C SER A 72 29.31 15.46 2.92
N THR A 73 30.23 14.51 2.87
CA THR A 73 30.42 13.57 1.76
C THR A 73 29.37 12.47 1.73
N SER A 74 28.17 12.71 2.28
CA SER A 74 27.03 11.83 2.06
C SER A 74 26.28 12.31 0.80
N PRO A 75 26.12 11.46 -0.22
CA PRO A 75 25.29 11.80 -1.36
C PRO A 75 23.86 12.08 -0.87
N PRO A 76 23.14 13.06 -1.47
CA PRO A 76 21.77 13.37 -1.07
C PRO A 76 20.92 12.10 -1.19
N THR A 77 20.37 11.63 -0.06
CA THR A 77 19.42 10.53 -0.04
C THR A 77 18.26 10.91 -0.96
N ALA A 78 18.15 10.24 -2.11
CA ALA A 78 17.08 10.52 -3.06
C ALA A 78 15.72 10.38 -2.36
N SER A 79 14.83 11.37 -2.54
CA SER A 79 13.48 11.40 -1.94
C SER A 79 12.68 10.11 -2.23
N VAL A 80 12.97 9.48 -3.37
CA VAL A 80 12.46 8.17 -3.76
C VAL A 80 13.61 7.16 -3.78
N PRO A 81 13.61 6.14 -2.90
CA PRO A 81 14.59 5.08 -2.91
C PRO A 81 14.52 4.31 -4.23
N VAL A 82 15.68 4.06 -4.83
CA VAL A 82 15.75 3.22 -6.01
C VAL A 82 15.57 1.77 -5.58
N ALA A 83 14.57 1.08 -6.13
CA ALA A 83 14.29 -0.33 -5.83
C ALA A 83 14.96 -1.31 -6.81
N THR A 84 15.70 -0.82 -7.81
CA THR A 84 16.39 -1.68 -8.78
C THR A 84 17.46 -2.51 -8.10
N ASP A 85 17.50 -3.79 -8.47
CA ASP A 85 18.47 -4.74 -7.95
C ASP A 85 19.89 -4.36 -8.40
N TYR A 86 20.80 -4.30 -7.45
CA TYR A 86 22.21 -4.00 -7.65
C TYR A 86 23.06 -4.99 -6.82
N PRO A 87 23.65 -6.04 -7.42
CA PRO A 87 24.45 -7.01 -6.65
C PRO A 87 25.67 -6.37 -5.98
N GLY A 88 26.19 -5.31 -6.61
CA GLY A 88 27.47 -4.72 -6.24
C GLY A 88 28.64 -5.70 -6.37
N GLU A 89 29.80 -5.27 -5.88
CA GLU A 89 31.06 -6.01 -5.97
C GLU A 89 31.06 -7.28 -5.10
N HIS A 90 30.22 -7.32 -4.08
CA HIS A 90 30.09 -8.45 -3.15
C HIS A 90 29.09 -9.52 -3.62
N GLY A 91 28.45 -9.34 -4.79
CA GLY A 91 27.49 -10.30 -5.33
C GLY A 91 26.24 -10.48 -4.45
N PHE A 92 25.80 -9.41 -3.78
CA PHE A 92 24.72 -9.45 -2.80
C PHE A 92 23.40 -9.97 -3.40
N LYS A 93 22.86 -11.03 -2.79
CA LYS A 93 21.62 -11.72 -3.20
C LYS A 93 20.79 -12.02 -1.95
N LEU A 94 19.48 -12.22 -2.17
CA LEU A 94 18.57 -12.68 -1.13
C LEU A 94 18.16 -14.12 -1.41
N GLY A 95 18.25 -14.95 -0.39
CA GLY A 95 17.68 -16.30 -0.36
C GLY A 95 16.43 -16.34 0.52
N PHE A 96 15.53 -17.26 0.20
CA PHE A 96 14.31 -17.49 0.96
C PHE A 96 14.17 -18.99 1.21
N PRO A 97 13.92 -19.42 2.47
CA PRO A 97 13.73 -20.84 2.76
C PRO A 97 12.58 -21.43 1.93
N GLN A 98 12.80 -22.61 1.34
CA GLN A 98 11.78 -23.31 0.59
C GLN A 98 10.60 -23.62 1.50
N SER A 99 9.46 -23.00 1.20
CA SER A 99 8.25 -23.09 1.99
C SER A 99 7.09 -23.51 1.10
N GLY A 100 6.29 -24.45 1.59
CA GLY A 100 5.09 -24.92 0.90
C GLY A 100 3.97 -23.87 0.87
N THR A 101 2.82 -24.29 0.37
CA THR A 101 1.60 -23.46 0.24
C THR A 101 0.41 -24.04 1.01
N ALA A 102 0.70 -24.77 2.10
CA ALA A 102 -0.32 -25.32 3.00
C ALA A 102 -1.06 -24.20 3.74
N LYS A 103 -2.27 -24.49 4.26
CA LYS A 103 -3.09 -23.50 4.97
C LYS A 103 -2.44 -23.01 6.28
N SER A 104 -1.60 -23.84 6.90
CA SER A 104 -0.91 -23.56 8.16
C SER A 104 0.36 -22.72 8.01
N VAL A 105 0.83 -22.45 6.79
CA VAL A 105 2.08 -21.69 6.61
C VAL A 105 1.88 -20.24 7.02
N THR A 106 2.77 -19.76 7.89
CA THR A 106 2.77 -18.39 8.40
C THR A 106 3.59 -17.45 7.52
N CYS A 107 4.54 -17.99 6.75
CA CYS A 107 5.41 -17.29 5.83
C CYS A 107 5.72 -18.19 4.63
N THR A 108 5.65 -17.67 3.41
CA THR A 108 5.98 -18.40 2.18
C THR A 108 6.42 -17.42 1.09
N TYR A 109 7.39 -17.81 0.28
CA TYR A 109 7.96 -16.96 -0.77
C TYR A 109 7.68 -17.55 -2.16
N SER A 110 7.23 -16.71 -3.08
CA SER A 110 7.05 -17.03 -4.49
C SER A 110 8.22 -16.49 -5.31
N ALA A 111 8.98 -17.40 -5.93
CA ALA A 111 10.08 -17.03 -6.82
C ALA A 111 9.56 -16.37 -8.12
N ASP A 112 8.46 -16.88 -8.68
CA ASP A 112 7.86 -16.37 -9.92
C ASP A 112 7.41 -14.91 -9.80
N LEU A 113 6.94 -14.53 -8.61
CA LEU A 113 6.45 -13.18 -8.32
C LEU A 113 7.48 -12.28 -7.66
N ASN A 114 8.64 -12.81 -7.25
CA ASN A 114 9.57 -12.16 -6.31
C ASN A 114 8.81 -11.55 -5.11
N LYS A 115 7.99 -12.38 -4.46
CA LYS A 115 6.98 -11.92 -3.49
C LYS A 115 6.90 -12.80 -2.26
N LEU A 116 7.04 -12.18 -1.09
CA LEU A 116 6.85 -12.77 0.22
C LEU A 116 5.40 -12.61 0.68
N PHE A 117 4.80 -13.71 1.10
CA PHE A 117 3.49 -13.74 1.73
C PHE A 117 3.67 -14.15 3.18
N CYS A 118 3.19 -13.34 4.12
CA CYS A 118 3.34 -13.62 5.55
C CYS A 118 2.12 -13.20 6.35
N GLN A 119 1.97 -13.78 7.54
CA GLN A 119 0.99 -13.35 8.53
C GLN A 119 1.49 -12.16 9.33
N LEU A 120 0.53 -11.38 9.87
CA LEU A 120 0.80 -10.26 10.77
C LEU A 120 1.71 -10.68 11.92
N ALA A 121 2.79 -9.92 12.11
CA ALA A 121 3.77 -10.08 13.20
C ALA A 121 4.43 -11.47 13.30
N LYS A 122 4.34 -12.31 12.26
CA LYS A 122 5.04 -13.59 12.21
C LYS A 122 6.43 -13.44 11.60
N THR A 123 7.34 -14.25 12.12
CA THR A 123 8.74 -14.29 11.73
C THR A 123 8.89 -14.68 10.26
N CYS A 124 9.64 -13.86 9.52
CA CYS A 124 9.93 -14.02 8.11
C CYS A 124 11.45 -14.11 7.92
N PRO A 125 12.03 -15.32 7.81
CA PRO A 125 13.46 -15.48 7.60
C PRO A 125 13.86 -15.07 6.17
N VAL A 126 14.87 -14.22 6.05
CA VAL A 126 15.48 -13.83 4.77
C VAL A 126 16.98 -14.05 4.86
N GLN A 127 17.54 -14.74 3.87
CA GLN A 127 18.95 -15.14 3.83
C GLN A 127 19.75 -14.10 3.07
N MET A 128 20.75 -13.52 3.72
CA MET A 128 21.73 -12.61 3.13
C MET A 128 22.85 -13.45 2.54
N VAL A 129 22.94 -13.46 1.21
CA VAL A 129 23.95 -14.23 0.47
C VAL A 129 24.94 -13.23 -0.15
N VAL A 130 26.22 -13.47 0.06
CA VAL A 130 27.32 -12.68 -0.54
C VAL A 130 28.34 -13.63 -1.13
N ASP A 131 28.89 -13.27 -2.29
CA ASP A 131 29.94 -14.04 -2.95
C ASP A 131 31.32 -13.70 -2.35
N VAL A 132 31.51 -12.43 -1.93
CA VAL A 132 32.72 -11.92 -1.28
C VAL A 132 32.35 -11.19 0.00
N ALA A 133 33.04 -11.49 1.10
CA ALA A 133 32.77 -10.87 2.40
C ALA A 133 32.88 -9.33 2.32
N PRO A 134 31.88 -8.59 2.84
CA PRO A 134 31.93 -7.13 2.84
C PRO A 134 32.91 -6.59 3.89
N PRO A 135 33.30 -5.30 3.79
CA PRO A 135 34.18 -4.66 4.77
C PRO A 135 33.65 -4.79 6.21
N GLN A 136 34.56 -4.81 7.19
CA GLN A 136 34.18 -4.85 8.59
C GLN A 136 33.33 -3.63 8.97
N GLY A 137 32.30 -3.85 9.79
CA GLY A 137 31.35 -2.80 10.18
C GLY A 137 30.24 -2.54 9.15
N SER A 138 30.17 -3.32 8.07
CA SER A 138 29.03 -3.27 7.15
C SER A 138 27.71 -3.55 7.86
N VAL A 139 26.62 -3.00 7.34
CA VAL A 139 25.28 -3.11 7.92
C VAL A 139 24.27 -3.55 6.87
N ILE A 140 23.20 -4.19 7.32
CA ILE A 140 22.02 -4.52 6.53
C ILE A 140 20.89 -3.57 6.94
N ARG A 141 20.29 -2.90 5.96
CA ARG A 141 19.14 -2.02 6.17
C ARG A 141 17.94 -2.54 5.41
N ALA A 142 16.78 -2.56 6.07
CA ALA A 142 15.49 -2.83 5.45
C ALA A 142 14.62 -1.58 5.44
N THR A 143 14.07 -1.24 4.27
CA THR A 143 13.18 -0.09 4.06
C THR A 143 11.97 -0.50 3.23
N ALA A 144 10.76 -0.09 3.63
CA ALA A 144 9.55 -0.32 2.87
C ALA A 144 9.17 0.89 2.00
N ILE A 145 8.78 0.64 0.75
CA ILE A 145 8.19 1.65 -0.15
C ILE A 145 6.92 1.11 -0.80
N TYR A 146 6.03 1.98 -1.26
CA TYR A 146 4.92 1.55 -2.12
C TYR A 146 5.42 1.21 -3.52
N LYS A 147 4.92 0.11 -4.09
CA LYS A 147 5.34 -0.39 -5.41
C LYS A 147 4.88 0.52 -6.55
N LYS A 148 3.69 1.09 -6.45
CA LYS A 148 3.11 1.93 -7.50
C LYS A 148 3.68 3.36 -7.43
N SER A 149 3.99 3.93 -8.59
CA SER A 149 4.54 5.29 -8.71
C SER A 149 3.64 6.37 -8.09
N GLU A 150 2.32 6.20 -8.16
CA GLU A 150 1.33 7.10 -7.55
C GLU A 150 1.48 7.28 -6.03
N HIS A 151 2.09 6.30 -5.34
CA HIS A 151 2.26 6.32 -3.87
C HIS A 151 3.71 6.27 -3.43
N VAL A 152 4.69 6.23 -4.34
CA VAL A 152 6.09 5.95 -3.97
C VAL A 152 6.69 7.04 -3.07
N ALA A 153 6.23 8.29 -3.19
CA ALA A 153 6.63 9.40 -2.34
C ALA A 153 6.05 9.30 -0.91
N GLU A 154 4.96 8.56 -0.72
CA GLU A 154 4.37 8.37 0.61
C GLU A 154 5.22 7.42 1.47
N VAL A 155 5.27 7.71 2.77
CA VAL A 155 5.94 6.84 3.74
C VAL A 155 5.05 5.66 4.09
N VAL A 156 5.63 4.46 4.09
CA VAL A 156 4.94 3.26 4.54
C VAL A 156 4.96 3.22 6.08
N ARG A 157 3.81 3.48 6.70
CA ARG A 157 3.60 3.44 8.16
C ARG A 157 2.57 2.38 8.54
N ARG A 158 2.56 1.98 9.82
CA ARG A 158 1.45 1.20 10.39
C ARG A 158 0.18 2.03 10.41
N CYS A 159 -0.99 1.38 10.44
CA CYS A 159 -2.24 2.10 10.62
C CYS A 159 -2.37 2.62 12.07
N PRO A 160 -3.16 3.68 12.31
CA PRO A 160 -3.32 4.27 13.64
C PRO A 160 -3.79 3.27 14.72
N HIS A 161 -4.54 2.23 14.34
CA HIS A 161 -5.00 1.20 15.26
C HIS A 161 -3.85 0.34 15.78
N HIS A 162 -3.02 -0.20 14.87
CA HIS A 162 -1.87 -1.02 15.23
C HIS A 162 -0.75 -0.17 15.87
N GLU A 163 -0.57 1.07 15.43
CA GLU A 163 0.42 1.97 16.02
C GLU A 163 0.15 2.29 17.50
N ARG A 164 -1.12 2.46 17.88
CA ARG A 164 -1.51 2.71 19.29
C ARG A 164 -1.55 1.44 20.13
N THR A 165 -1.51 0.25 19.52
CA THR A 165 -1.57 -1.01 20.24
C THR A 165 -0.15 -1.43 20.62
N PRO A 166 0.16 -1.55 21.93
CA PRO A 166 1.50 -1.97 22.34
C PRO A 166 1.71 -3.44 21.97
N ASP A 167 2.80 -3.74 21.24
CA ASP A 167 3.11 -5.09 20.77
C ASP A 167 4.19 -5.80 21.62
N GLY A 168 4.54 -5.25 22.79
CA GLY A 168 5.50 -5.84 23.75
C GLY A 168 6.99 -5.62 23.43
N ASP A 169 7.33 -5.07 22.26
CA ASP A 169 8.69 -4.70 21.89
C ASP A 169 8.90 -3.19 22.10
N ALA A 170 9.58 -2.84 23.20
CA ALA A 170 9.85 -1.45 23.58
C ALA A 170 11.00 -0.81 22.79
N LEU A 171 11.84 -1.61 22.11
CA LEU A 171 12.98 -1.11 21.34
C LEU A 171 12.55 -0.59 19.96
N ALA A 172 11.48 -1.16 19.40
CA ALA A 172 10.95 -0.76 18.11
C ALA A 172 9.92 0.38 18.24
N PRO A 173 10.11 1.51 17.54
CA PRO A 173 9.10 2.57 17.55
C PRO A 173 7.75 2.07 16.98
N PRO A 174 6.63 2.52 17.55
CA PRO A 174 5.31 1.98 17.22
C PRO A 174 4.87 2.24 15.78
N ALA A 175 5.45 3.22 15.08
CA ALA A 175 5.10 3.57 13.71
C ALA A 175 5.75 2.64 12.65
N HIS A 176 6.87 1.99 12.99
CA HIS A 176 7.66 1.20 12.04
C HIS A 176 6.93 -0.07 11.61
N LEU A 177 6.77 -0.25 10.30
CA LEU A 177 6.15 -1.45 9.73
C LEU A 177 7.03 -2.69 9.87
N ILE A 178 8.32 -2.56 9.55
CA ILE A 178 9.29 -3.66 9.54
C ILE A 178 10.03 -3.65 10.88
N ARG A 179 10.04 -4.80 11.54
CA ARG A 179 10.84 -5.07 12.75
C ARG A 179 11.77 -6.25 12.53
N MET A 180 12.76 -6.37 13.41
CA MET A 180 13.65 -7.52 13.44
C MET A 180 13.53 -8.28 14.75
N GLU A 181 13.41 -9.60 14.64
CA GLU A 181 13.25 -10.51 15.76
C GLU A 181 14.59 -11.16 16.12
N GLY A 182 14.85 -11.30 17.43
CA GLY A 182 16.04 -11.98 17.93
C GLY A 182 17.35 -11.20 17.77
N ASN A 183 17.31 -9.92 17.40
CA ASN A 183 18.51 -9.09 17.29
C ASN A 183 18.42 -7.81 18.12
N SER A 184 19.09 -7.79 19.28
CA SER A 184 19.14 -6.64 20.18
C SER A 184 19.98 -5.47 19.65
N ARG A 185 20.74 -5.67 18.57
CA ARG A 185 21.53 -4.63 17.88
C ARG A 185 20.76 -3.97 16.74
N ALA A 186 19.47 -4.30 16.58
CA ALA A 186 18.60 -3.63 15.63
C ALA A 186 18.41 -2.16 16.01
N VAL A 187 18.75 -1.26 15.09
CA VAL A 187 18.59 0.19 15.24
C VAL A 187 17.50 0.65 14.28
N TYR A 188 16.42 1.18 14.83
CA TYR A 188 15.32 1.77 14.08
C TYR A 188 15.63 3.23 13.79
N ARG A 189 15.49 3.65 12.52
CA ARG A 189 15.73 5.04 12.10
C ARG A 189 14.55 5.59 11.30
N GLU A 190 14.20 6.82 11.62
CA GLU A 190 13.39 7.69 10.77
C GLU A 190 14.35 8.70 10.14
N ASP A 191 14.33 8.82 8.81
CA ASP A 191 15.16 9.76 8.08
C ASP A 191 14.62 11.18 8.23
N ASP A 192 15.46 12.15 8.61
CA ASP A 192 15.01 13.51 8.96
C ASP A 192 14.44 14.31 7.77
N ILE A 193 14.78 13.91 6.54
CA ILE A 193 14.39 14.61 5.31
C ILE A 193 13.20 13.92 4.64
N THR A 194 13.27 12.60 4.50
CA THR A 194 12.28 11.79 3.79
C THR A 194 11.22 11.19 4.71
N TYR A 195 11.42 11.25 6.03
CA TYR A 195 10.60 10.63 7.06
C TYR A 195 10.41 9.12 6.89
N ARG A 196 11.29 8.48 6.10
CA ARG A 196 11.20 7.06 5.81
C ARG A 196 11.71 6.25 6.99
N HIS A 197 10.96 5.20 7.27
CA HIS A 197 11.30 4.25 8.32
C HIS A 197 12.22 3.17 7.76
N SER A 198 13.33 2.96 8.43
CA SER A 198 14.25 1.87 8.17
C SER A 198 14.66 1.19 9.47
N VAL A 199 15.07 -0.07 9.36
CA VAL A 199 15.71 -0.82 10.44
C VAL A 199 17.06 -1.31 9.97
N VAL A 200 18.07 -1.15 10.82
CA VAL A 200 19.48 -1.46 10.51
C VAL A 200 20.01 -2.48 11.51
N VAL A 201 20.78 -3.44 11.02
CA VAL A 201 21.52 -4.41 11.85
C VAL A 201 22.93 -4.57 11.32
N PRO A 202 23.93 -4.74 12.20
CA PRO A 202 25.28 -5.07 11.74
C PRO A 202 25.28 -6.36 10.93
N TYR A 203 25.96 -6.34 9.79
CA TYR A 203 26.18 -7.56 9.01
C TYR A 203 27.01 -8.54 9.84
N GLU A 204 26.53 -9.78 9.93
CA GLU A 204 27.25 -10.89 10.54
C GLU A 204 27.66 -11.86 9.43
N ALA A 205 28.92 -12.29 9.43
CA ALA A 205 29.38 -13.31 8.49
C ALA A 205 28.64 -14.64 8.74
N PRO A 206 28.39 -15.45 7.70
CA PRO A 206 27.81 -16.77 7.87
C PRO A 206 28.63 -17.61 8.86
N GLN A 207 27.95 -18.44 9.65
CA GLN A 207 28.62 -19.39 10.54
C GLN A 207 29.44 -20.40 9.71
N LEU A 208 30.47 -20.99 10.31
CA LEU A 208 31.31 -21.99 9.63
C LEU A 208 30.44 -23.14 9.10
N GLY A 209 30.54 -23.40 7.79
CA GLY A 209 29.73 -24.41 7.10
C GLY A 209 28.36 -23.92 6.60
N ALA A 210 27.97 -22.67 6.88
CA ALA A 210 26.81 -22.03 6.29
C ALA A 210 27.21 -21.13 5.11
N GLU A 211 26.38 -21.10 4.07
CA GLU A 211 26.61 -20.27 2.88
C GLU A 211 25.99 -18.86 2.99
N TRP A 212 25.17 -18.62 4.02
CA TRP A 212 24.42 -17.36 4.18
C TRP A 212 24.16 -17.01 5.65
N THR A 213 23.82 -15.76 5.89
CA THR A 213 23.36 -15.24 7.20
C THR A 213 21.86 -15.01 7.16
N THR A 214 21.11 -15.47 8.16
CA THR A 214 19.65 -15.30 8.18
C THR A 214 19.26 -14.13 9.06
N VAL A 215 18.47 -13.20 8.51
CA VAL A 215 17.85 -12.10 9.26
C VAL A 215 16.35 -12.38 9.37
N LEU A 216 15.81 -12.23 10.59
CA LEU A 216 14.42 -12.52 10.90
C LEU A 216 13.61 -11.22 10.93
N TYR A 217 12.72 -11.03 9.96
CA TYR A 217 11.87 -9.85 9.86
C TYR A 217 10.44 -10.12 10.32
N ASN A 218 9.77 -9.11 10.86
CA ASN A 218 8.35 -9.15 11.20
C ASN A 218 7.66 -7.93 10.60
N PHE A 219 6.48 -8.15 10.01
CA PHE A 219 5.68 -7.08 9.42
C PHE A 219 4.45 -6.81 10.29
N MET A 220 4.39 -5.59 10.83
CA MET A 220 3.52 -5.25 11.97
C MET A 220 2.19 -4.61 11.58
N CYS A 221 1.79 -4.74 10.31
CA CYS A 221 0.48 -4.28 9.83
C CYS A 221 0.01 -5.15 8.65
N ASN A 222 -1.28 -5.48 8.58
CA ASN A 222 -1.81 -6.17 7.41
C ASN A 222 -1.79 -5.25 6.18
N SER A 223 -1.53 -5.80 5.01
CA SER A 223 -1.57 -5.01 3.76
C SER A 223 -2.95 -4.40 3.51
N SER A 224 -4.02 -4.96 4.07
CA SER A 224 -5.40 -4.47 3.95
C SER A 224 -5.81 -3.41 4.99
N CYS A 225 -4.95 -3.06 5.94
CA CYS A 225 -5.31 -2.12 7.02
C CYS A 225 -5.66 -0.73 6.47
N MET A 226 -6.85 -0.24 6.81
CA MET A 226 -7.27 1.13 6.53
C MET A 226 -6.45 2.13 7.34
N GLY A 227 -6.08 3.25 6.73
CA GLY A 227 -5.21 4.27 7.36
C GLY A 227 -3.73 3.89 7.44
N GLY A 228 -3.32 2.74 6.91
CA GLY A 228 -1.91 2.38 6.72
C GLY A 228 -1.63 2.08 5.24
N MET A 229 -1.24 0.83 4.94
CA MET A 229 -1.03 0.39 3.55
C MET A 229 -2.29 0.43 2.69
N ASN A 230 -3.48 0.18 3.25
CA ASN A 230 -4.76 0.27 2.55
C ASN A 230 -4.81 -0.45 1.19
N ARG A 231 -4.40 -1.72 1.17
CA ARG A 231 -4.33 -2.62 0.00
C ARG A 231 -3.34 -2.20 -1.09
N ARG A 232 -2.49 -1.19 -0.84
CA ARG A 232 -1.42 -0.78 -1.76
C ARG A 232 -0.24 -1.75 -1.63
N PRO A 233 0.24 -2.37 -2.72
CA PRO A 233 1.41 -3.24 -2.68
C PRO A 233 2.67 -2.49 -2.26
N ILE A 234 3.53 -3.14 -1.50
CA ILE A 234 4.81 -2.60 -1.02
C ILE A 234 5.98 -3.43 -1.52
N LEU A 235 7.11 -2.76 -1.73
CA LEU A 235 8.42 -3.40 -1.88
C LEU A 235 9.20 -3.21 -0.60
N THR A 236 9.88 -4.27 -0.17
CA THR A 236 10.93 -4.20 0.84
C THR A 236 12.25 -4.17 0.12
N ILE A 237 13.01 -3.09 0.36
CA ILE A 237 14.36 -2.91 -0.15
C ILE A 237 15.32 -3.30 0.95
N ILE A 238 16.20 -4.26 0.66
CA ILE A 238 17.32 -4.64 1.51
C ILE A 238 18.59 -4.09 0.88
N THR A 239 19.32 -3.29 1.66
CA THR A 239 20.62 -2.75 1.26
C THR A 239 21.72 -3.30 2.17
N LEU A 240 22.84 -3.64 1.56
CA LEU A 240 24.12 -3.85 2.21
C LEU A 240 24.90 -2.53 2.09
N GLU A 241 25.26 -1.95 3.22
CA GLU A 241 25.87 -0.62 3.30
C GLU A 241 27.14 -0.68 4.17
N THR A 242 28.08 0.24 3.94
CA THR A 242 29.16 0.50 4.90
C THR A 242 28.62 1.23 6.13
N HIS A 243 29.42 1.36 7.18
CA HIS A 243 29.00 2.08 8.39
C HIS A 243 28.75 3.59 8.15
N GLU A 244 29.38 4.14 7.11
CA GLU A 244 29.22 5.51 6.62
C GLU A 244 28.01 5.68 5.68
N GLY A 245 27.28 4.60 5.38
CA GLY A 245 26.10 4.62 4.52
C GLY A 245 26.39 4.49 3.03
N GLN A 246 27.61 4.10 2.63
CA GLN A 246 27.90 3.82 1.22
C GLN A 246 27.24 2.51 0.78
N LEU A 247 26.54 2.53 -0.35
CA LEU A 247 25.84 1.37 -0.87
C LEU A 247 26.81 0.33 -1.46
N LEU A 248 26.84 -0.86 -0.87
CA LEU A 248 27.62 -2.01 -1.36
C LEU A 248 26.77 -3.00 -2.17
N GLY A 249 25.47 -3.07 -1.91
CA GLY A 249 24.55 -3.96 -2.61
C GLY A 249 23.09 -3.65 -2.28
N ARG A 250 22.18 -4.00 -3.19
CA ARG A 250 20.74 -3.79 -3.05
C ARG A 250 19.95 -4.90 -3.72
N ARG A 251 18.92 -5.36 -3.02
CA ARG A 251 17.90 -6.27 -3.54
C ARG A 251 16.53 -5.85 -3.04
N SER A 252 15.51 -6.06 -3.85
CA SER A 252 14.13 -5.82 -3.43
C SER A 252 13.23 -7.00 -3.70
N PHE A 253 12.17 -7.12 -2.89
CA PHE A 253 11.11 -8.10 -3.07
C PHE A 253 9.77 -7.52 -2.62
N GLU A 254 8.68 -7.99 -3.19
CA GLU A 254 7.34 -7.57 -2.80
C GLU A 254 6.91 -8.26 -1.51
N VAL A 255 6.14 -7.57 -0.66
CA VAL A 255 5.59 -8.17 0.56
C VAL A 255 4.07 -8.00 0.61
N ARG A 256 3.39 -9.10 0.96
CA ARG A 256 1.96 -9.13 1.27
C ARG A 256 1.73 -9.74 2.65
N VAL A 257 1.29 -8.89 3.58
CA VAL A 257 0.89 -9.30 4.93
C VAL A 257 -0.60 -9.63 4.91
N CYS A 258 -0.93 -10.90 5.08
CA CYS A 258 -2.27 -11.45 4.92
C CYS A 258 -2.55 -12.60 5.90
N ALA A 259 -3.84 -12.91 6.13
CA ALA A 259 -4.22 -13.95 7.07
C ALA A 259 -3.90 -15.38 6.58
N CYS A 260 -3.87 -15.60 5.26
CA CYS A 260 -3.69 -16.93 4.67
C CYS A 260 -2.63 -16.91 3.55
N PRO A 261 -1.33 -16.85 3.90
CA PRO A 261 -0.24 -16.72 2.92
C PRO A 261 -0.25 -17.79 1.81
N GLY A 262 -0.39 -19.07 2.17
CA GLY A 262 -0.38 -20.16 1.20
C GLY A 262 -1.52 -20.09 0.18
N ARG A 263 -2.70 -19.60 0.58
CA ARG A 263 -3.84 -19.41 -0.34
C ARG A 263 -3.58 -18.23 -1.26
N ASP A 264 -3.23 -17.08 -0.70
CA ASP A 264 -3.03 -15.85 -1.48
C ASP A 264 -1.87 -16.03 -2.47
N ARG A 265 -0.79 -16.73 -2.09
CA ARG A 265 0.30 -17.13 -3.00
C ARG A 265 -0.21 -17.96 -4.18
N LYS A 266 -0.97 -19.05 -3.94
CA LYS A 266 -1.52 -19.90 -5.02
C LYS A 266 -2.43 -19.11 -5.96
N THR A 267 -3.27 -18.25 -5.41
CA THR A 267 -4.19 -17.43 -6.20
C THR A 267 -3.42 -16.46 -7.09
N GLU A 268 -2.44 -15.74 -6.53
CA GLU A 268 -1.65 -14.78 -7.31
C GLU A 268 -0.73 -15.45 -8.33
N GLU A 269 -0.10 -16.59 -8.00
CA GLU A 269 0.69 -17.38 -8.97
C GLU A 269 -0.18 -17.92 -10.12
N SER A 270 -1.40 -18.38 -9.83
CA SER A 270 -2.36 -18.82 -10.84
C SER A 270 -2.76 -17.68 -11.78
N ASN A 271 -3.05 -16.50 -11.23
CA ASN A 271 -3.37 -15.31 -12.02
C ASN A 271 -2.18 -14.89 -12.89
N PHE A 272 -0.97 -14.88 -12.33
CA PHE A 272 0.26 -14.54 -13.07
C PHE A 272 0.54 -15.50 -14.23
N ARG A 273 0.29 -16.80 -14.03
CA ARG A 273 0.41 -17.80 -15.11
C ARG A 273 -0.60 -17.57 -16.23
N LYS A 274 -1.87 -17.30 -15.89
CA LYS A 274 -2.91 -16.95 -16.88
C LYS A 274 -2.54 -15.69 -17.66
N ASP A 275 -2.01 -14.68 -16.99
CA ASP A 275 -1.55 -13.43 -17.61
C ASP A 275 -0.33 -13.63 -18.54
N GLN A 276 0.51 -14.63 -18.29
CA GLN A 276 1.60 -14.99 -19.21
C GLN A 276 1.10 -15.77 -20.43
N GLU A 277 0.15 -16.69 -20.24
CA GLU A 277 -0.44 -17.50 -21.31
C GLU A 277 -1.17 -16.59 -22.33
N THR A 278 -1.92 -15.59 -21.85
CA THR A 278 -2.58 -14.60 -22.74
C THR A 278 -1.58 -13.72 -23.49
N LYS A 279 -0.43 -13.38 -22.90
CA LYS A 279 0.60 -12.55 -23.55
C LYS A 279 1.46 -13.29 -24.59
N THR A 280 1.61 -14.60 -24.48
CA THR A 280 2.44 -15.41 -25.40
C THR A 280 1.69 -15.82 -26.67
N LEU A 281 0.37 -16.01 -26.60
CA LEU A 281 -0.47 -16.32 -27.77
C LEU A 281 -0.71 -15.10 -28.70
N GLY A 282 -0.41 -13.88 -28.25
CA GLY A 282 -0.54 -12.63 -29.04
C GLY A 282 0.69 -12.24 -29.88
N LYS A 283 1.73 -13.08 -29.97
CA LYS A 283 2.99 -12.75 -30.69
C LYS A 283 3.38 -13.81 -31.73
N THR A 284 2.60 -13.96 -32.80
CA THR A 284 3.08 -14.54 -34.06
C THR A 284 2.90 -13.52 -35.19
N PRO A 285 3.97 -12.85 -35.66
CA PRO A 285 3.90 -12.07 -36.89
C PRO A 285 4.05 -13.05 -38.06
N SER A 286 2.94 -13.43 -38.69
CA SER A 286 2.99 -14.13 -39.98
C SER A 286 3.36 -13.12 -41.06
N THR A 287 4.66 -12.99 -41.30
CA THR A 287 5.25 -12.45 -42.52
C THR A 287 4.96 -13.38 -43.71
N THR A 288 4.08 -12.97 -44.62
CA THR A 288 4.20 -13.32 -46.04
C THR A 288 3.83 -12.12 -46.91
N LYS A 289 4.77 -11.73 -47.78
CA LYS A 289 4.80 -10.52 -48.62
C LYS A 289 4.55 -10.92 -50.08
N ARG A 290 3.60 -10.24 -50.76
CA ARG A 290 3.39 -10.03 -52.23
C ARG A 290 3.26 -11.31 -53.13
N SER A 291 2.47 -11.37 -54.21
CA SER A 291 2.26 -10.40 -55.30
C SER A 291 0.96 -10.63 -56.10
N MET A 292 0.59 -9.59 -56.85
CA MET A 292 -0.47 -9.43 -57.87
C MET A 292 -0.64 -10.59 -58.89
N THR A 293 -1.85 -10.77 -59.45
CA THR A 293 -2.20 -10.55 -60.89
C THR A 293 -3.66 -10.99 -61.23
N LYS A 294 -4.44 -10.04 -61.78
CA LYS A 294 -5.59 -10.01 -62.74
C LYS A 294 -6.63 -11.14 -62.95
N GLU A 295 -7.90 -10.68 -63.12
CA GLU A 295 -8.96 -10.96 -64.15
C GLU A 295 -9.32 -12.45 -64.45
N SER A 296 -10.56 -12.95 -64.63
CA SER A 296 -11.86 -12.43 -65.07
C SER A 296 -12.96 -13.54 -65.01
N SER A 297 -14.22 -13.12 -65.07
CA SER A 297 -15.42 -13.78 -65.67
C SER A 297 -16.13 -15.03 -65.07
N SER A 298 -17.39 -14.75 -64.67
CA SER A 298 -18.67 -15.45 -64.99
C SER A 298 -19.05 -16.84 -64.43
N SER A 299 -20.18 -16.84 -63.70
CA SER A 299 -21.41 -17.66 -63.87
C SER A 299 -21.92 -18.41 -62.61
N THR A 300 -23.16 -18.08 -62.24
CA THR A 300 -24.13 -18.79 -61.36
C THR A 300 -24.65 -20.10 -62.02
N PRO A 301 -25.31 -21.08 -61.33
CA PRO A 301 -26.23 -20.93 -60.18
C PRO A 301 -26.23 -22.03 -59.07
N ARG A 302 -27.03 -21.73 -58.02
CA ARG A 302 -27.59 -22.56 -56.90
C ARG A 302 -28.12 -23.96 -57.31
N PRO A 303 -28.42 -24.95 -56.41
CA PRO A 303 -29.18 -24.77 -55.15
C PRO A 303 -28.86 -25.64 -53.91
N GLU A 304 -29.32 -25.12 -52.76
CA GLU A 304 -29.96 -25.73 -51.58
C GLU A 304 -29.42 -27.01 -50.90
N GLY A 305 -29.18 -26.88 -49.58
CA GLY A 305 -29.06 -28.00 -48.65
C GLY A 305 -28.70 -27.55 -47.22
N ARG A 306 -29.71 -27.28 -46.39
CA ARG A 306 -29.58 -26.95 -44.96
C ARG A 306 -28.74 -27.99 -44.19
N ARG A 307 -27.78 -27.55 -43.36
CA ARG A 307 -27.73 -27.81 -41.89
C ARG A 307 -26.40 -27.38 -41.24
N LYS A 308 -26.53 -26.70 -40.09
CA LYS A 308 -25.56 -26.45 -39.00
C LYS A 308 -24.43 -25.46 -39.31
N ALA A 309 -24.72 -24.17 -39.14
CA ALA A 309 -23.70 -23.17 -38.86
C ALA A 309 -23.09 -23.46 -37.48
N LYS A 310 -21.83 -23.85 -37.55
CA LYS A 310 -20.88 -24.05 -36.47
C LYS A 310 -20.66 -22.67 -35.82
N LEU A 311 -21.00 -22.54 -34.53
CA LEU A 311 -20.68 -21.36 -33.74
C LEU A 311 -19.15 -21.19 -33.76
N SER A 312 -18.70 -20.18 -34.50
CA SER A 312 -17.32 -19.73 -34.56
C SER A 312 -17.02 -18.96 -33.28
N ALA A 313 -16.56 -19.68 -32.26
CA ALA A 313 -15.97 -19.09 -31.06
C ALA A 313 -14.57 -18.57 -31.39
N SER A 314 -14.45 -17.35 -31.92
CA SER A 314 -13.15 -16.68 -32.12
C SER A 314 -13.29 -15.18 -32.45
N SER A 315 -13.98 -14.39 -31.61
CA SER A 315 -13.87 -12.92 -31.70
C SER A 315 -14.01 -12.17 -30.36
N ASP A 316 -13.95 -12.84 -29.22
CA ASP A 316 -14.49 -12.29 -27.96
C ASP A 316 -13.46 -11.55 -27.06
N GLU A 317 -12.24 -11.31 -27.54
CA GLU A 317 -11.17 -10.66 -26.74
C GLU A 317 -10.56 -9.43 -27.42
N GLU A 318 -11.30 -8.75 -28.30
CA GLU A 318 -10.84 -7.50 -28.91
C GLU A 318 -11.12 -6.31 -27.98
N ILE A 319 -10.07 -5.60 -27.56
CA ILE A 319 -10.18 -4.41 -26.69
C ILE A 319 -10.39 -3.17 -27.56
N TYR A 320 -11.51 -2.48 -27.33
CA TYR A 320 -11.84 -1.22 -27.99
C TYR A 320 -11.66 -0.02 -27.05
N THR A 321 -11.18 1.11 -27.59
CA THR A 321 -11.03 2.36 -26.82
C THR A 321 -12.22 3.28 -27.06
N LEU A 322 -12.93 3.64 -25.98
CA LEU A 322 -14.04 4.59 -26.03
C LEU A 322 -13.62 5.95 -25.45
N GLN A 323 -13.69 7.00 -26.26
CA GLN A 323 -13.42 8.38 -25.82
C GLN A 323 -14.66 8.97 -25.15
N VAL A 324 -14.57 9.35 -23.88
CA VAL A 324 -15.70 9.87 -23.08
C VAL A 324 -15.38 11.26 -22.56
N ARG A 325 -16.26 12.23 -22.85
CA ARG A 325 -16.14 13.61 -22.35
C ARG A 325 -16.85 13.78 -21.00
N GLY A 326 -16.12 14.21 -19.99
CA GLY A 326 -16.65 14.56 -18.67
C GLY A 326 -16.58 13.41 -17.66
N LYS A 327 -16.13 13.73 -16.44
CA LYS A 327 -15.76 12.77 -15.41
C LYS A 327 -16.92 11.89 -14.95
N GLU A 328 -18.08 12.48 -14.68
CA GLU A 328 -19.26 11.75 -14.20
C GLU A 328 -19.75 10.69 -15.22
N ARG A 329 -19.75 11.04 -16.50
CA ARG A 329 -20.11 10.12 -17.59
C ARG A 329 -19.11 8.97 -17.72
N TYR A 330 -17.82 9.28 -17.57
CA TYR A 330 -16.77 8.25 -17.54
C TYR A 330 -16.95 7.30 -16.36
N GLU A 331 -17.20 7.81 -15.15
CA GLU A 331 -17.38 6.97 -13.95
C GLU A 331 -18.59 6.04 -14.07
N MET A 332 -19.69 6.52 -14.65
CA MET A 332 -20.87 5.69 -14.94
C MET A 332 -20.54 4.56 -15.92
N LEU A 333 -19.94 4.88 -17.07
CA LEU A 333 -19.60 3.89 -18.09
C LEU A 333 -18.56 2.87 -17.60
N LYS A 334 -17.57 3.34 -16.83
CA LYS A 334 -16.59 2.49 -16.16
C LYS A 334 -17.27 1.50 -15.22
N LYS A 335 -18.19 1.97 -14.36
CA LYS A 335 -18.92 1.10 -13.43
C LYS A 335 -19.75 0.02 -14.15
N ILE A 336 -20.34 0.35 -15.30
CA ILE A 336 -21.07 -0.61 -16.12
C ILE A 336 -20.10 -1.66 -16.71
N ASN A 337 -18.99 -1.22 -17.29
CA ASN A 337 -17.99 -2.11 -17.87
C ASN A 337 -17.40 -3.07 -16.83
N ASP A 338 -16.95 -2.54 -15.69
CA ASP A 338 -16.39 -3.33 -14.58
C ASP A 338 -17.40 -4.38 -14.05
N SER A 339 -18.70 -4.07 -14.10
CA SER A 339 -19.76 -5.00 -13.67
C SER A 339 -20.00 -6.12 -14.68
N LEU A 340 -19.89 -5.83 -15.98
CA LEU A 340 -20.04 -6.82 -17.04
C LEU A 340 -18.86 -7.80 -17.02
N GLU A 341 -17.63 -7.28 -16.94
CA GLU A 341 -16.43 -8.12 -16.81
C GLU A 341 -16.50 -9.01 -15.55
N LEU A 342 -17.00 -8.47 -14.44
CA LEU A 342 -17.20 -9.27 -13.23
C LEU A 342 -18.27 -10.37 -13.45
N SER A 343 -19.33 -10.09 -14.19
CA SER A 343 -20.40 -11.06 -14.45
C SER A 343 -19.95 -12.23 -15.34
N ASP A 344 -18.97 -12.02 -16.21
CA ASP A 344 -18.39 -13.06 -17.07
C ASP A 344 -17.45 -14.00 -16.28
N VAL A 345 -16.89 -13.53 -15.16
CA VAL A 345 -15.95 -14.28 -14.32
C VAL A 345 -16.64 -15.00 -13.14
N VAL A 346 -17.88 -14.64 -12.80
CA VAL A 346 -18.63 -15.24 -11.69
C VAL A 346 -19.37 -16.50 -12.14
N PRO A 347 -19.17 -17.67 -11.49
CA PRO A 347 -19.86 -18.90 -11.84
C PRO A 347 -21.39 -18.77 -11.74
N PRO A 348 -22.18 -19.42 -12.65
CA PRO A 348 -23.64 -19.30 -12.68
C PRO A 348 -24.33 -19.60 -11.34
N SER A 349 -23.77 -20.52 -10.56
CA SER A 349 -24.25 -20.92 -9.23
C SER A 349 -24.26 -19.77 -8.20
N ASP A 350 -23.34 -18.81 -8.34
CA ASP A 350 -23.26 -17.67 -7.43
C ASP A 350 -24.13 -16.49 -7.92
N MET A 351 -24.39 -16.40 -9.23
CA MET A 351 -25.31 -15.42 -9.83
C MET A 351 -26.76 -15.66 -9.38
N ASP A 352 -27.20 -16.93 -9.37
CA ASP A 352 -28.55 -17.31 -8.90
C ASP A 352 -28.75 -17.04 -7.42
N ARG A 353 -27.70 -17.23 -6.62
CA ARG A 353 -27.68 -16.96 -5.19
C ARG A 353 -27.76 -15.45 -4.89
N TYR A 354 -27.21 -14.60 -5.76
CA TYR A 354 -27.32 -13.15 -5.66
C TYR A 354 -28.71 -12.66 -6.10
N ARG A 355 -29.29 -13.23 -7.17
CA ARG A 355 -30.67 -12.97 -7.58
C ARG A 355 -31.68 -13.36 -6.50
N GLN A 356 -31.54 -14.54 -5.88
CA GLN A 356 -32.38 -14.95 -4.75
C GLN A 356 -32.30 -13.99 -3.54
N LYS A 357 -31.15 -13.36 -3.30
CA LYS A 357 -31.00 -12.34 -2.24
C LYS A 357 -31.69 -11.00 -2.57
N LEU A 358 -31.78 -10.63 -3.84
CA LEU A 358 -32.52 -9.42 -4.27
C LEU A 358 -34.03 -9.64 -4.18
N PHE A 359 -34.53 -10.82 -4.57
CA PHE A 359 -35.96 -11.17 -4.44
C PHE A 359 -36.40 -11.32 -2.98
N THR A 360 -35.53 -11.74 -2.06
CA THR A 360 -35.84 -11.83 -0.63
C THR A 360 -35.79 -10.47 0.10
N LYS A 361 -35.02 -9.49 -0.39
CA LYS A 361 -35.05 -8.12 0.13
C LYS A 361 -36.34 -7.38 -0.27
N GLY A 362 -36.81 -7.51 -1.51
CA GLY A 362 -38.07 -6.90 -1.95
C GLY A 362 -39.31 -7.45 -1.25
N LYS A 363 -39.25 -8.66 -0.69
CA LYS A 363 -40.35 -9.27 0.09
C LYS A 363 -40.36 -8.86 1.56
N LYS A 364 -39.22 -8.40 2.11
CA LYS A 364 -39.10 -7.98 3.52
C LYS A 364 -39.55 -6.54 3.79
N GLU A 365 -39.63 -5.69 2.78
CA GLU A 365 -40.16 -4.32 2.92
C GLU A 365 -41.68 -4.25 2.85
N LYS A 366 -42.38 -5.33 2.44
CA LYS A 366 -43.83 -5.32 2.25
C LYS A 366 -44.65 -5.86 3.44
N ASP A 367 -44.01 -6.49 4.43
CA ASP A 367 -44.67 -6.90 5.67
C ASP A 367 -44.03 -6.15 6.84
N GLY A 368 -44.62 -4.99 7.15
CA GLY A 368 -44.36 -4.26 8.38
C GLY A 368 -44.88 -5.04 9.58
N GLN A 369 -43.98 -5.61 10.37
CA GLN A 369 -44.22 -5.91 11.78
C GLN A 369 -42.89 -5.92 12.55
N THR A 370 -42.73 -4.88 13.38
CA THR A 370 -41.71 -4.75 14.42
C THR A 370 -41.77 -5.92 15.41
N PRO A 371 -40.65 -6.60 15.72
CA PRO A 371 -40.58 -7.46 16.89
C PRO A 371 -39.93 -6.71 18.08
N GLU A 372 -40.66 -6.68 19.20
CA GLU A 372 -40.23 -6.18 20.51
C GLU A 372 -39.04 -6.97 21.10
N PRO A 373 -38.21 -6.36 21.98
CA PRO A 373 -37.08 -7.03 22.60
C PRO A 373 -37.51 -7.86 23.82
N LYS A 374 -37.27 -9.18 23.78
CA LYS A 374 -37.50 -10.09 24.92
C LYS A 374 -36.43 -9.91 26.00
N ARG A 375 -36.89 -9.55 27.20
CA ARG A 375 -36.16 -9.57 28.47
C ARG A 375 -35.81 -11.01 28.92
N SER A 376 -34.74 -11.10 29.70
CA SER A 376 -34.39 -12.09 30.74
C SER A 376 -33.32 -13.14 30.41
N LYS A 377 -32.12 -12.94 30.98
CA LYS A 377 -31.35 -13.95 31.71
C LYS A 377 -30.70 -13.27 32.92
N LYS A 378 -31.19 -13.60 34.12
CA LYS A 378 -30.59 -13.20 35.42
C LYS A 378 -29.34 -14.05 35.67
N LEU A 379 -28.27 -13.41 36.15
CA LEU A 379 -27.13 -14.06 36.80
C LEU A 379 -27.58 -14.78 38.08
N MET A 380 -27.18 -16.04 38.26
CA MET A 380 -27.23 -16.72 39.56
C MET A 380 -25.91 -16.47 40.29
N VAL A 381 -26.01 -15.77 41.43
CA VAL A 381 -24.96 -15.69 42.46
C VAL A 381 -25.01 -16.99 43.27
N LYS A 382 -23.84 -17.57 43.53
CA LYS A 382 -23.64 -18.76 44.36
C LYS A 382 -23.22 -18.26 45.74
N ASP A 383 -24.10 -18.37 46.72
CA ASP A 383 -23.75 -18.20 48.14
C ASP A 383 -23.59 -19.57 48.80
N GLU A 384 -22.54 -19.67 49.63
CA GLU A 384 -22.17 -20.83 50.42
C GLU A 384 -22.90 -20.90 51.77
N LYS A 385 -23.21 -22.16 52.13
CA LYS A 385 -23.12 -22.83 53.45
C LYS A 385 -24.23 -22.73 54.52
N SER A 386 -24.49 -23.95 55.05
CA SER A 386 -24.84 -24.35 56.44
C SER A 386 -26.26 -24.03 56.93
N ASP A 387 -26.98 -24.84 57.69
CA ASP A 387 -26.74 -26.03 58.55
C ASP A 387 -28.06 -26.80 58.76
N SER A 388 -27.95 -28.04 59.28
CA SER A 388 -28.82 -28.83 60.20
C SER A 388 -30.36 -28.60 60.24
N ASP A 389 -31.26 -29.57 60.36
CA ASP A 389 -31.28 -30.90 61.00
C ASP A 389 -32.13 -31.89 60.18
#